data_AF-A0A815ZGS5-F1
#
_entry.id   AF-A0A815ZGS5-F1
#
_cell.length_a   1.000
_cell.length_b   1.000
_cell.length_c   1.000
_cell.angle_alpha   90.00
_cell.angle_beta   90.00
_cell.angle_gamma   90.00
#
_symmetry.space_group_name_H-M   'P 1'
#
loop_
_entity.id
_entity.type
_entity.pdbx_description
1 polymer ?
#
loop_
_entity_poly.entity_id
_entity_poly.type
_entity_poly.pdbx_seq_one_letter_code
_entity_poly.pdbx_strand_id
1 'polypeptide(L)'
;MSSDQQQIPPGVLDDLCRWIHTYRVARHIINIPAEQRTNVILVMFAVEYAHWFYIDYYCEDDDDLHICNIRDFSRQIFQHCPFLRDYVHELDEHLVKWREYKLSVPTYGAVLIDPSYEHVLLVQGFHRRESWGFPKGKVQENESPFKCAIREVLEEVGFDIKDRASEDQYLEREHNGQLVRLYMVKQVPLDTKFAPKTKNEIKEMRWFPIADLPNHRRDTASQMKLNINPKAFFMVIPFIKDIRRWVNQEHSMSTSSNGDSDNANDKNHYHHYHQQHYQQYQQQSSRRRTATYHGQTYSINLQQNLFGVDPQAPPF
;
A
#
# COMPACT_ATOMS: atom_id res chain seq x y z
N MET A 1 4.98 38.22 -14.62
CA MET A 1 4.42 37.93 -13.29
C MET A 1 3.37 36.85 -13.48
N SER A 2 3.34 35.70 -12.83
CA SER A 2 4.13 35.11 -11.75
C SER A 2 4.02 33.59 -11.95
N SER A 3 5.12 32.87 -11.78
CA SER A 3 5.06 31.57 -11.14
C SER A 3 6.20 31.61 -10.14
N ASP A 4 5.99 32.32 -9.03
CA ASP A 4 6.86 32.21 -7.87
C ASP A 4 7.00 30.71 -7.60
N GLN A 5 8.16 30.14 -7.94
CA GLN A 5 8.52 28.82 -7.49
C GLN A 5 8.61 28.96 -5.97
N GLN A 6 7.53 28.62 -5.27
CA GLN A 6 7.47 28.70 -3.82
C GLN A 6 8.57 27.78 -3.28
N GLN A 7 9.65 28.41 -2.81
CA GLN A 7 10.83 27.73 -2.32
C GLN A 7 10.58 27.28 -0.89
N ILE A 8 10.97 26.05 -0.59
CA ILE A 8 11.02 25.52 0.77
C ILE A 8 12.04 26.38 1.53
N PRO A 9 11.71 26.88 2.74
CA PRO A 9 12.62 27.71 3.50
C PRO A 9 13.98 27.01 3.72
N PRO A 10 15.11 27.74 3.63
CA PRO A 10 16.45 27.14 3.78
C PRO A 10 16.65 26.38 5.10
N GLY A 11 16.03 26.82 6.19
CA GLY A 11 16.09 26.11 7.48
C GLY A 11 15.45 24.72 7.42
N VAL A 12 14.28 24.60 6.78
CA VAL A 12 13.62 23.31 6.55
C VAL A 12 14.45 22.43 5.60
N LEU A 13 15.05 23.02 4.56
CA LEU A 13 15.95 22.29 3.66
C LEU A 13 17.22 21.81 4.37
N ASP A 14 17.79 22.58 5.29
CA ASP A 14 18.93 22.18 6.12
C ASP A 14 18.57 20.96 6.99
N ASP A 15 17.43 21.01 7.65
CA ASP A 15 16.96 19.92 8.52
C ASP A 15 16.66 18.66 7.72
N LEU A 16 15.98 18.79 6.57
CA LEU A 16 15.74 17.68 5.66
C LEU A 16 17.05 17.11 5.07
N CYS A 17 18.03 17.95 4.75
CA CYS A 17 19.34 17.49 4.26
C CYS A 17 20.13 16.73 5.34
N ARG A 18 20.11 17.23 6.58
CA ARG A 18 20.68 16.53 7.74
C ARG A 18 19.98 15.22 7.99
N TRP A 19 18.65 15.20 7.87
CA TRP A 19 17.85 13.99 8.00
C TRP A 19 18.21 12.97 6.91
N ILE A 20 18.29 13.37 5.64
CA ILE A 20 18.70 12.50 4.53
C ILE A 20 20.10 11.95 4.75
N HIS A 21 21.05 12.79 5.17
CA HIS A 21 22.42 12.37 5.47
C HIS A 21 22.45 11.36 6.63
N THR A 22 21.78 11.66 7.73
CA THR A 22 21.74 10.83 8.95
C THR A 22 21.00 9.52 8.71
N TYR A 23 19.88 9.55 8.00
CA TYR A 23 19.10 8.37 7.63
C TYR A 23 19.92 7.41 6.75
N ARG A 24 20.71 7.95 5.81
CA ARG A 24 21.66 7.15 5.00
C ARG A 24 22.75 6.50 5.85
N VAL A 25 23.31 7.24 6.81
CA VAL A 25 24.34 6.71 7.74
C VAL A 25 23.74 5.62 8.64
N ALA A 26 22.60 5.90 9.27
CA ALA A 26 21.96 5.06 10.28
C ALA A 26 21.39 3.75 9.71
N ARG A 27 20.90 3.76 8.46
CA ARG A 27 20.35 2.56 7.81
C ARG A 27 21.38 1.71 7.06
N HIS A 28 22.68 1.87 7.32
CA HIS A 28 23.75 1.16 6.61
C HIS A 28 23.73 1.34 5.08
N ILE A 29 23.07 2.38 4.55
CA ILE A 29 23.21 2.79 3.13
C ILE A 29 24.67 3.23 2.86
N ILE A 30 25.45 3.48 3.91
CA ILE A 30 26.89 3.78 3.86
C ILE A 30 27.80 2.55 4.08
N ASN A 31 27.25 1.39 4.44
CA ASN A 31 28.01 0.13 4.41
C ASN A 31 27.93 -0.59 3.06
N ILE A 32 27.49 0.14 2.05
CA ILE A 32 27.63 -0.24 0.66
C ILE A 32 29.07 0.12 0.24
N PRO A 33 29.82 -0.80 -0.42
CA PRO A 33 31.19 -0.56 -0.84
C PRO A 33 31.36 0.81 -1.50
N ALA A 34 32.53 1.45 -1.35
CA ALA A 34 32.79 2.80 -1.87
C ALA A 34 32.40 2.98 -3.36
N GLU A 35 32.41 1.88 -4.12
CA GLU A 35 32.00 1.76 -5.53
C GLU A 35 30.50 2.00 -5.80
N GLN A 36 29.62 1.92 -4.79
CA GLN A 36 28.18 2.15 -4.94
C GLN A 36 27.68 3.39 -4.17
N ARG A 37 28.56 4.15 -3.50
CA ARG A 37 28.22 5.43 -2.83
C ARG A 37 27.68 6.48 -3.81
N THR A 38 27.93 6.27 -5.10
CA THR A 38 27.47 7.01 -6.28
C THR A 38 26.06 6.63 -6.76
N ASN A 39 25.38 5.68 -6.11
CA ASN A 39 24.05 5.27 -6.56
C ASN A 39 22.98 6.29 -6.15
N VAL A 40 22.81 7.32 -6.97
CA VAL A 40 21.79 8.35 -6.81
C VAL A 40 20.38 7.75 -6.66
N ILE A 41 20.11 6.56 -7.20
CA ILE A 41 18.82 5.87 -7.04
C ILE A 41 18.53 5.54 -5.57
N LEU A 42 19.55 5.15 -4.79
CA LEU A 42 19.38 4.90 -3.35
C LEU A 42 19.13 6.18 -2.56
N VAL A 43 19.76 7.29 -2.98
CA VAL A 43 19.49 8.61 -2.41
C VAL A 43 18.05 9.02 -2.68
N MET A 44 17.54 8.75 -3.88
CA MET A 44 16.17 9.09 -4.25
C MET A 44 15.11 8.44 -3.36
N PHE A 45 15.37 7.26 -2.78
CA PHE A 45 14.48 6.70 -1.75
C PHE A 45 14.49 7.52 -0.46
N ALA A 46 15.65 7.97 0.02
CA ALA A 46 15.71 8.85 1.18
C ALA A 46 15.06 10.22 0.92
N VAL A 47 15.23 10.76 -0.30
CA VAL A 47 14.58 12.01 -0.74
C VAL A 47 13.06 11.85 -0.79
N GLU A 48 12.55 10.70 -1.26
CA GLU A 48 11.11 10.42 -1.22
C GLU A 48 10.56 10.38 0.21
N TYR A 49 11.25 9.72 1.14
CA TYR A 49 10.82 9.74 2.54
C TYR A 49 10.86 11.16 3.13
N ALA A 50 11.90 11.93 2.83
CA ALA A 50 11.99 13.32 3.27
C ALA A 50 10.86 14.17 2.67
N HIS A 51 10.41 13.86 1.45
CA HIS A 51 9.26 14.51 0.82
C HIS A 51 7.94 14.20 1.54
N TRP A 52 7.69 12.93 1.87
CA TRP A 52 6.52 12.55 2.67
C TRP A 52 6.58 13.16 4.07
N PHE A 53 7.75 13.15 4.71
CA PHE A 53 7.95 13.79 6.00
C PHE A 53 7.68 15.31 5.94
N TYR A 54 8.13 15.98 4.88
CA TYR A 54 7.82 17.38 4.62
C TYR A 54 6.31 17.62 4.51
N ILE A 55 5.60 16.80 3.73
CA ILE A 55 4.15 16.96 3.56
C ILE A 55 3.39 16.67 4.87
N ASP A 56 3.72 15.58 5.55
CA ASP A 56 2.96 15.08 6.70
C ASP A 56 3.26 15.84 8.00
N TYR A 57 4.42 16.47 8.14
CA TYR A 57 4.82 17.14 9.40
C TYR A 57 5.05 18.64 9.22
N TYR A 58 5.70 19.09 8.13
CA TYR A 58 5.95 20.52 7.95
C TYR A 58 4.73 21.22 7.34
N CYS A 59 4.14 20.68 6.26
CA CYS A 59 2.97 21.29 5.63
C CYS A 59 1.66 21.07 6.40
N GLU A 60 1.59 20.13 7.34
CA GLU A 60 0.43 19.98 8.23
C GLU A 60 0.46 21.01 9.38
N ASP A 61 1.66 21.40 9.83
CA ASP A 61 1.85 22.33 10.96
C ASP A 61 1.93 23.82 10.54
N ASP A 62 2.28 24.12 9.28
CA ASP A 62 2.45 25.48 8.76
C ASP A 62 1.73 25.69 7.41
N ASP A 63 0.63 26.46 7.45
CA ASP A 63 -0.20 26.80 6.27
C ASP A 63 0.52 27.69 5.24
N ASP A 64 1.64 28.33 5.62
CA ASP A 64 2.45 29.15 4.70
C ASP A 64 3.43 28.29 3.87
N LEU A 65 3.61 27.00 4.22
CA LEU A 65 4.44 26.06 3.48
C LEU A 65 3.71 25.43 2.30
N HIS A 66 4.35 25.46 1.13
CA HIS A 66 3.76 24.92 -0.08
C HIS A 66 3.98 23.41 -0.23
N ILE A 67 2.90 22.66 -0.47
CA ILE A 67 2.97 21.25 -0.89
C ILE A 67 3.50 21.17 -2.32
N CYS A 68 4.78 20.82 -2.46
CA CYS A 68 5.41 20.60 -3.76
C CYS A 68 5.34 19.13 -4.18
N ASN A 69 5.47 18.85 -5.48
CA ASN A 69 5.60 17.48 -5.99
C ASN A 69 7.02 16.94 -5.80
N ILE A 70 7.21 15.62 -5.90
CA ILE A 70 8.50 14.97 -5.67
C ILE A 70 9.62 15.50 -6.59
N ARG A 71 9.32 15.95 -7.82
CA ARG A 71 10.32 16.48 -8.75
C ARG A 71 10.84 17.82 -8.28
N ASP A 72 9.94 18.72 -7.91
CA ASP A 72 10.31 20.06 -7.46
C ASP A 72 10.94 20.03 -6.06
N PHE A 73 10.47 19.15 -5.18
CA PHE A 73 11.11 18.84 -3.91
C PHE A 73 12.54 18.32 -4.11
N SER A 74 12.72 17.30 -4.95
CA SER A 74 14.04 16.72 -5.23
C SER A 74 15.00 17.75 -5.82
N ARG A 75 14.52 18.65 -6.68
CA ARG A 75 15.34 19.72 -7.26
C ARG A 75 15.88 20.66 -6.17
N GLN A 76 15.02 21.08 -5.25
CA GLN A 76 15.42 21.98 -4.16
C GLN A 76 16.41 21.29 -3.21
N ILE A 77 16.17 20.04 -2.84
CA ILE A 77 17.10 19.24 -2.02
C ILE A 77 18.45 19.05 -2.72
N PHE A 78 18.47 18.72 -4.01
CA PHE A 78 19.73 18.51 -4.74
C PHE A 78 20.54 19.81 -4.87
N GLN A 79 19.87 20.96 -5.04
CA GLN A 79 20.54 22.27 -5.11
C GLN A 79 21.13 22.68 -3.75
N HIS A 80 20.39 22.42 -2.68
CA HIS A 80 20.75 22.79 -1.32
C HIS A 80 21.87 21.90 -0.75
N CYS A 81 21.80 20.60 -1.00
CA CYS A 81 22.70 19.62 -0.42
C CYS A 81 24.07 19.56 -1.14
N PRO A 82 25.19 19.86 -0.47
CA PRO A 82 26.49 19.98 -1.14
C PRO A 82 26.95 18.73 -1.91
N PHE A 83 26.63 17.52 -1.42
CA PHE A 83 27.01 16.27 -2.07
C PHE A 83 26.07 15.83 -3.21
N LEU A 84 24.93 16.51 -3.39
CA LEU A 84 23.96 16.24 -4.48
C LEU A 84 23.97 17.29 -5.57
N ARG A 85 24.63 18.43 -5.32
CA ARG A 85 24.65 19.58 -6.22
C ARG A 85 25.17 19.23 -7.61
N ASP A 86 26.20 18.39 -7.69
CA ASP A 86 26.79 17.97 -8.96
C ASP A 86 25.83 17.12 -9.81
N TYR A 87 24.83 16.48 -9.20
CA TYR A 87 23.85 15.62 -9.87
C TYR A 87 22.55 16.35 -10.26
N VAL A 88 22.42 17.66 -9.96
CA VAL A 88 21.21 18.45 -10.27
C VAL A 88 20.90 18.43 -11.77
N HIS A 89 21.94 18.47 -12.63
CA HIS A 89 21.79 18.48 -14.07
C HIS A 89 21.24 17.16 -14.63
N GLU A 90 21.47 16.04 -13.93
CA GLU A 90 21.02 14.70 -14.30
C GLU A 90 19.77 14.27 -13.51
N LEU A 91 19.19 15.15 -12.69
CA LEU A 91 18.08 14.82 -11.79
C LEU A 91 16.88 14.20 -12.51
N ASP A 92 16.49 14.73 -13.68
CA ASP A 92 15.35 14.21 -14.42
C ASP A 92 15.61 12.77 -14.92
N GLU A 93 16.85 12.45 -15.30
CA GLU A 93 17.26 11.09 -15.69
C GLU A 93 17.28 10.16 -14.46
N HIS A 94 17.82 10.62 -13.34
CA HIS A 94 17.81 9.86 -12.09
C HIS A 94 16.38 9.62 -11.57
N LEU A 95 15.47 10.57 -11.72
CA LEU A 95 14.04 10.42 -11.41
C LEU A 95 13.36 9.37 -12.28
N VAL A 96 13.75 9.23 -13.55
CA VAL A 96 13.25 8.17 -14.44
C VAL A 96 13.80 6.81 -13.99
N LYS A 97 15.13 6.68 -13.86
CA LYS A 97 15.79 5.43 -13.42
C LYS A 97 15.29 4.96 -12.05
N TRP A 98 15.13 5.88 -11.11
CA TRP A 98 14.59 5.59 -9.79
C TRP A 98 13.14 5.10 -9.86
N ARG A 99 12.29 5.72 -10.68
CA ARG A 99 10.91 5.24 -10.89
C ARG A 99 10.89 3.86 -11.53
N GLU A 100 11.71 3.61 -12.54
CA GLU A 100 11.81 2.30 -13.20
C GLU A 100 12.27 1.21 -12.23
N TYR A 101 13.34 1.48 -11.47
CA TYR A 101 13.80 0.58 -10.41
C TYR A 101 12.70 0.34 -9.36
N LYS A 102 12.03 1.42 -8.92
CA LYS A 102 10.94 1.33 -7.95
C LYS A 102 9.78 0.49 -8.48
N LEU A 103 9.50 0.54 -9.79
CA LEU A 103 8.47 -0.26 -10.44
C LEU A 103 8.88 -1.73 -10.62
N SER A 104 10.17 -2.03 -10.83
CA SER A 104 10.64 -3.40 -11.00
C SER A 104 10.68 -4.21 -9.70
N VAL A 105 10.63 -3.56 -8.54
CA VAL A 105 10.65 -4.29 -7.25
C VAL A 105 9.41 -5.20 -7.14
N PRO A 106 9.60 -6.51 -6.91
CA PRO A 106 8.51 -7.45 -6.70
C PRO A 106 7.61 -7.02 -5.55
N THR A 107 6.31 -7.28 -5.71
CA THR A 107 5.33 -7.06 -4.66
C THR A 107 4.62 -8.33 -4.29
N TYR A 108 4.44 -8.52 -2.98
CA TYR A 108 3.79 -9.67 -2.39
C TYR A 108 2.64 -9.22 -1.50
N GLY A 109 1.54 -9.95 -1.54
CA GLY A 109 0.33 -9.61 -0.80
C GLY A 109 -0.66 -10.76 -0.78
N ALA A 110 -1.93 -10.46 -0.51
CA ALA A 110 -2.96 -11.49 -0.41
C ALA A 110 -4.28 -11.11 -1.06
N VAL A 111 -5.02 -12.13 -1.51
CA VAL A 111 -6.45 -12.06 -1.82
C VAL A 111 -7.19 -12.61 -0.62
N LEU A 112 -7.77 -11.71 0.19
CA LEU A 112 -8.63 -12.10 1.32
C LEU A 112 -10.04 -12.36 0.82
N ILE A 113 -10.53 -13.58 1.01
CA ILE A 113 -11.82 -14.06 0.52
C ILE A 113 -12.71 -14.40 1.71
N ASP A 114 -13.96 -13.98 1.62
CA ASP A 114 -14.95 -14.22 2.67
C ASP A 114 -15.40 -15.70 2.72
N PRO A 115 -16.13 -16.14 3.77
CA PRO A 115 -16.58 -17.52 3.89
C PRO A 115 -17.53 -17.99 2.77
N SER A 116 -18.30 -17.09 2.15
CA SER A 116 -19.20 -17.43 1.03
C SER A 116 -18.46 -17.56 -0.31
N TYR A 117 -17.20 -17.12 -0.37
CA TYR A 117 -16.40 -17.01 -1.58
C TYR A 117 -17.00 -16.06 -2.64
N GLU A 118 -17.85 -15.11 -2.24
CA GLU A 118 -18.46 -14.16 -3.17
C GLU A 118 -17.75 -12.81 -3.16
N HIS A 119 -16.97 -12.50 -2.11
CA HIS A 119 -16.36 -11.20 -1.87
C HIS A 119 -14.85 -11.29 -1.67
N VAL A 120 -14.15 -10.24 -2.11
CA VAL A 120 -12.72 -10.02 -1.83
C VAL A 120 -12.50 -8.67 -1.16
N LEU A 121 -11.54 -8.60 -0.24
CA LEU A 121 -11.14 -7.33 0.35
C LEU A 121 -10.19 -6.57 -0.58
N LEU A 122 -10.52 -5.31 -0.86
CA LEU A 122 -9.62 -4.35 -1.51
C LEU A 122 -9.37 -3.15 -0.60
N VAL A 123 -8.18 -2.57 -0.76
CA VAL A 123 -7.72 -1.39 -0.04
C VAL A 123 -7.61 -0.20 -1.00
N GLN A 124 -7.91 1.00 -0.51
CA GLN A 124 -7.79 2.26 -1.24
C GLN A 124 -6.65 3.09 -0.64
N GLY A 125 -5.70 3.49 -1.47
CA GLY A 125 -4.58 4.35 -1.04
C GLY A 125 -5.03 5.77 -0.68
N PHE A 126 -4.42 6.36 0.34
CA PHE A 126 -4.77 7.69 0.85
C PHE A 126 -4.40 8.82 -0.11
N HIS A 127 -3.17 8.81 -0.62
CA HIS A 127 -2.71 9.81 -1.59
C HIS A 127 -3.22 9.54 -3.01
N ARG A 128 -3.57 8.28 -3.33
CA ARG A 128 -4.20 7.89 -4.61
C ARG A 128 -5.67 7.54 -4.37
N ARG A 129 -6.46 8.56 -4.04
CA ARG A 129 -7.85 8.49 -3.57
C ARG A 129 -8.83 7.71 -4.46
N GLU A 130 -8.47 7.41 -5.70
CA GLU A 130 -9.30 6.66 -6.64
C GLU A 130 -8.76 5.26 -6.94
N SER A 131 -7.66 4.82 -6.33
CA SER A 131 -7.00 3.56 -6.66
C SER A 131 -7.31 2.48 -5.64
N TRP A 132 -8.08 1.48 -6.04
CA TRP A 132 -8.36 0.24 -5.31
C TRP A 132 -7.41 -0.87 -5.75
N GLY A 133 -6.88 -1.63 -4.79
CA GLY A 133 -5.97 -2.74 -5.04
C GLY A 133 -6.08 -3.84 -3.97
N PHE A 134 -5.46 -4.98 -4.24
CA PHE A 134 -5.23 -5.98 -3.19
C PHE A 134 -4.17 -5.48 -2.21
N PRO A 135 -4.29 -5.84 -0.92
CA PRO A 135 -3.28 -5.50 0.06
C PRO A 135 -1.96 -6.18 -0.27
N LYS A 136 -0.92 -5.39 -0.51
CA LYS A 136 0.39 -5.85 -0.97
C LYS A 136 1.41 -4.71 -0.88
N GLY A 137 2.66 -5.08 -0.70
CA GLY A 137 3.76 -4.15 -0.84
C GLY A 137 5.05 -4.83 -1.24
N LYS A 138 6.16 -4.15 -1.03
CA LYS A 138 7.44 -4.50 -1.66
C LYS A 138 8.25 -5.42 -0.77
N VAL A 139 8.94 -6.36 -1.41
CA VAL A 139 9.85 -7.26 -0.71
C VAL A 139 11.03 -6.50 -0.10
N GLN A 140 11.36 -6.87 1.13
CA GLN A 140 12.57 -6.39 1.81
C GLN A 140 13.76 -7.32 1.54
N GLU A 141 14.98 -6.83 1.83
CA GLU A 141 16.19 -7.62 1.66
C GLU A 141 16.16 -8.87 2.55
N ASN A 142 16.52 -10.02 1.99
CA ASN A 142 16.50 -11.33 2.67
C ASN A 142 15.10 -11.77 3.18
N GLU A 143 14.03 -11.15 2.71
CA GLU A 143 12.65 -11.53 3.03
C GLU A 143 12.10 -12.53 2.00
N SER A 144 11.56 -13.65 2.47
CA SER A 144 10.86 -14.58 1.58
C SER A 144 9.55 -13.97 1.07
N PRO A 145 9.09 -14.29 -0.15
CA PRO A 145 7.81 -13.84 -0.69
C PRO A 145 6.61 -13.97 0.26
N PHE A 146 6.52 -15.10 0.98
CA PHE A 146 5.42 -15.36 1.91
C PHE A 146 5.46 -14.47 3.15
N LYS A 147 6.64 -14.34 3.78
CA LYS A 147 6.84 -13.41 4.90
C LYS A 147 6.52 -11.97 4.52
N CYS A 148 6.92 -11.54 3.32
CA CYS A 148 6.56 -10.21 2.81
C CYS A 148 5.04 -10.04 2.73
N ALA A 149 4.32 -11.00 2.14
CA ALA A 149 2.86 -10.93 2.07
C ALA A 149 2.21 -10.86 3.47
N ILE A 150 2.70 -11.64 4.45
CA ILE A 150 2.19 -11.60 5.83
C ILE A 150 2.39 -10.22 6.44
N ARG A 151 3.60 -9.65 6.32
CA ARG A 151 3.94 -8.33 6.86
C ARG A 151 3.08 -7.24 6.24
N GLU A 152 3.00 -7.20 4.92
CA GLU A 152 2.27 -6.16 4.17
C GLU A 152 0.78 -6.17 4.49
N VAL A 153 0.16 -7.36 4.55
CA VAL A 153 -1.27 -7.48 4.92
C VAL A 153 -1.48 -7.07 6.38
N LEU A 154 -0.54 -7.40 7.27
CA LEU A 154 -0.62 -6.98 8.67
C LEU A 154 -0.43 -5.46 8.83
N GLU A 155 0.39 -4.82 7.99
CA GLU A 155 0.65 -3.37 7.98
C GLU A 155 -0.55 -2.59 7.40
N GLU A 156 -1.03 -2.97 6.22
CA GLU A 156 -2.10 -2.24 5.51
C GLU A 156 -3.50 -2.52 6.07
N VAL A 157 -3.76 -3.76 6.51
CA VAL A 157 -5.11 -4.23 6.87
C VAL A 157 -5.24 -4.53 8.36
N GLY A 158 -4.11 -4.75 9.07
CA GLY A 158 -4.14 -5.12 10.49
C GLY A 158 -4.55 -6.57 10.75
N PHE A 159 -4.52 -7.42 9.72
CA PHE A 159 -4.96 -8.82 9.80
C PHE A 159 -3.79 -9.78 9.60
N ASP A 160 -3.59 -10.70 10.54
CA ASP A 160 -2.55 -11.72 10.42
C ASP A 160 -3.05 -12.92 9.61
N ILE A 161 -2.34 -13.20 8.51
CA ILE A 161 -2.62 -14.30 7.58
C ILE A 161 -1.68 -15.50 7.76
N LYS A 162 -0.71 -15.43 8.69
CA LYS A 162 0.35 -16.45 8.83
C LYS A 162 -0.17 -17.89 8.93
N ASP A 163 -1.20 -18.10 9.74
CA ASP A 163 -1.78 -19.43 9.99
C ASP A 163 -2.99 -19.75 9.07
N ARG A 164 -3.31 -18.84 8.13
CA ARG A 164 -4.48 -18.93 7.23
C ARG A 164 -4.09 -19.05 5.76
N ALA A 165 -2.91 -18.57 5.40
CA ALA A 165 -2.36 -18.62 4.07
C ALA A 165 -1.45 -19.85 3.91
N SER A 166 -1.37 -20.38 2.69
CA SER A 166 -0.42 -21.44 2.34
C SER A 166 0.63 -20.90 1.37
N GLU A 167 1.90 -21.30 1.55
CA GLU A 167 3.00 -20.90 0.67
C GLU A 167 2.82 -21.36 -0.78
N ASP A 168 2.07 -22.44 -0.98
CA ASP A 168 1.83 -23.04 -2.30
C ASP A 168 0.58 -22.49 -3.01
N GLN A 169 -0.27 -21.74 -2.28
CA GLN A 169 -1.53 -21.22 -2.81
C GLN A 169 -1.41 -19.73 -3.13
N TYR A 170 -0.98 -19.43 -4.34
CA TYR A 170 -0.85 -18.06 -4.82
C TYR A 170 -1.19 -17.89 -6.30
N LEU A 171 -1.47 -16.66 -6.68
CA LEU A 171 -1.54 -16.20 -8.07
C LEU A 171 -0.38 -15.27 -8.35
N GLU A 172 0.29 -15.46 -9.48
CA GLU A 172 1.44 -14.65 -9.87
C GLU A 172 1.29 -14.12 -11.30
N ARG A 173 1.59 -12.84 -11.47
CA ARG A 173 1.60 -12.13 -12.76
C ARG A 173 2.76 -11.16 -12.80
N GLU A 174 3.40 -11.10 -13.96
CA GLU A 174 4.32 -10.04 -14.29
C GLU A 174 3.60 -8.98 -15.13
N HIS A 175 3.72 -7.71 -14.74
CA HIS A 175 3.16 -6.59 -15.49
C HIS A 175 4.16 -5.43 -15.54
N ASN A 176 4.56 -5.02 -16.74
CA ASN A 176 5.52 -3.93 -16.96
C ASN A 176 6.82 -4.08 -16.15
N GLY A 177 7.37 -5.31 -16.09
CA GLY A 177 8.59 -5.61 -15.35
C GLY A 177 8.42 -5.71 -13.83
N GLN A 178 7.18 -5.55 -13.32
CA GLN A 178 6.86 -5.79 -11.92
C GLN A 178 6.28 -7.20 -11.73
N LEU A 179 6.94 -8.01 -10.91
CA LEU A 179 6.37 -9.26 -10.41
C LEU A 179 5.38 -8.97 -9.29
N VAL A 180 4.15 -9.47 -9.42
CA VAL A 180 3.12 -9.38 -8.38
C VAL A 180 2.64 -10.79 -8.05
N ARG A 181 2.77 -11.19 -6.79
CA ARG A 181 2.26 -12.47 -6.28
C ARG A 181 1.30 -12.22 -5.12
N LEU A 182 0.12 -12.83 -5.21
CA LEU A 182 -0.95 -12.70 -4.23
C LEU A 182 -1.31 -14.08 -3.68
N TYR A 183 -1.16 -14.26 -2.37
CA TYR A 183 -1.52 -15.49 -1.68
C TYR A 183 -3.04 -15.57 -1.45
N MET A 184 -3.60 -16.76 -1.60
CA MET A 184 -5.03 -16.98 -1.44
C MET A 184 -5.33 -17.23 0.04
N VAL A 185 -6.16 -16.38 0.65
CA VAL A 185 -6.56 -16.51 2.06
C VAL A 185 -8.07 -16.60 2.13
N LYS A 186 -8.58 -17.78 2.47
CA LYS A 186 -10.01 -18.07 2.54
C LYS A 186 -10.57 -17.93 3.95
N GLN A 187 -11.90 -17.93 4.05
CA GLN A 187 -12.62 -17.98 5.32
C GLN A 187 -12.33 -16.78 6.23
N VAL A 188 -12.17 -15.58 5.65
CA VAL A 188 -11.96 -14.35 6.41
C VAL A 188 -13.32 -13.74 6.78
N PRO A 189 -13.72 -13.71 8.06
CA PRO A 189 -15.04 -13.24 8.45
C PRO A 189 -15.32 -11.78 8.01
N LEU A 190 -16.52 -11.51 7.51
CA LEU A 190 -16.91 -10.16 7.03
C LEU A 190 -16.94 -9.11 8.16
N ASP A 191 -17.14 -9.54 9.41
CA ASP A 191 -17.14 -8.72 10.61
C ASP A 191 -15.73 -8.48 11.19
N THR A 192 -14.69 -9.01 10.52
CA THR A 192 -13.30 -8.74 10.88
C THR A 192 -13.04 -7.23 10.88
N LYS A 193 -12.55 -6.73 12.01
CA LYS A 193 -12.20 -5.31 12.17
C LYS A 193 -10.81 -5.07 11.60
N PHE A 194 -10.77 -4.53 10.40
CA PHE A 194 -9.53 -4.10 9.76
C PHE A 194 -9.13 -2.70 10.23
N ALA A 195 -7.84 -2.51 10.49
CA ALA A 195 -7.26 -1.23 10.88
C ALA A 195 -5.81 -1.16 10.37
N PRO A 196 -5.46 -0.15 9.57
CA PRO A 196 -4.07 0.00 9.12
C PRO A 196 -3.19 0.34 10.31
N LYS A 197 -1.95 -0.17 10.31
CA LYS A 197 -0.94 0.19 11.31
C LYS A 197 -0.21 1.47 10.92
N THR A 198 -0.17 1.80 9.64
CA THR A 198 0.49 2.98 9.09
C THR A 198 -0.46 4.17 8.99
N LYS A 199 0.02 5.36 9.35
CA LYS A 199 -0.74 6.61 9.19
C LYS A 199 -0.78 7.00 7.71
N ASN A 200 -1.90 7.56 7.27
CA ASN A 200 -2.06 8.18 5.95
C ASN A 200 -1.68 7.30 4.75
N GLU A 201 -1.69 5.96 4.88
CA GLU A 201 -1.39 5.05 3.76
C GLU A 201 -2.67 4.49 3.14
N ILE A 202 -3.59 3.97 3.97
CA ILE A 202 -4.88 3.41 3.55
C ILE A 202 -6.01 4.35 3.98
N LYS A 203 -6.80 4.80 3.00
CA LYS A 203 -7.97 5.65 3.22
C LYS A 203 -9.22 4.84 3.53
N GLU A 204 -9.41 3.74 2.81
CA GLU A 204 -10.61 2.92 2.96
C GLU A 204 -10.31 1.45 2.65
N MET A 205 -11.02 0.56 3.33
CA MET A 205 -11.00 -0.88 3.07
C MET A 205 -12.42 -1.36 2.86
N ARG A 206 -12.66 -2.11 1.81
CA ARG A 206 -14.00 -2.55 1.46
C ARG A 206 -13.99 -3.93 0.82
N TRP A 207 -14.98 -4.72 1.19
CA TRP A 207 -15.32 -5.95 0.48
C TRP A 207 -15.92 -5.61 -0.88
N PHE A 208 -15.57 -6.36 -1.92
CA PHE A 208 -16.11 -6.20 -3.27
C PHE A 208 -16.64 -7.54 -3.78
N PRO A 209 -17.83 -7.59 -4.39
CA PRO A 209 -18.35 -8.80 -5.00
C PRO A 209 -17.46 -9.19 -6.19
N ILE A 210 -16.94 -10.41 -6.17
CA ILE A 210 -16.04 -10.93 -7.22
C ILE A 210 -16.74 -10.92 -8.58
N ALA A 211 -18.06 -11.13 -8.62
CA ALA A 211 -18.88 -11.08 -9.82
C ALA A 211 -18.94 -9.68 -10.46
N ASP A 212 -18.80 -8.62 -9.65
CA ASP A 212 -18.96 -7.23 -10.10
C ASP A 212 -17.63 -6.55 -10.44
N LEU A 213 -16.50 -7.17 -10.11
CA LEU A 213 -15.17 -6.66 -10.46
C LEU A 213 -14.93 -6.67 -11.98
N PRO A 214 -14.27 -5.63 -12.54
CA PRO A 214 -14.11 -5.48 -13.97
C PRO A 214 -13.17 -6.52 -14.58
N ASN A 215 -13.54 -7.04 -15.75
CA ASN A 215 -12.67 -7.94 -16.53
C ASN A 215 -11.64 -7.21 -17.38
N HIS A 216 -11.89 -5.93 -17.69
CA HIS A 216 -11.02 -5.08 -18.49
C HIS A 216 -11.26 -3.60 -18.18
N ARG A 217 -10.31 -2.73 -18.56
CA ARG A 217 -10.34 -1.28 -18.26
C ARG A 217 -11.51 -0.49 -18.90
N ARG A 218 -12.29 -1.13 -19.77
CA ARG A 218 -13.45 -0.54 -20.47
C ARG A 218 -14.78 -1.18 -20.06
N ASP A 219 -14.80 -1.94 -18.96
CA ASP A 219 -15.97 -2.68 -18.50
C ASP A 219 -17.00 -1.73 -17.88
N THR A 220 -17.94 -1.26 -18.69
CA THR A 220 -18.99 -0.32 -18.27
C THR A 220 -20.00 -0.96 -17.31
N ALA A 221 -20.14 -2.30 -17.31
CA ALA A 221 -21.06 -3.00 -16.43
C ALA A 221 -20.61 -2.92 -14.96
N SER A 222 -19.31 -3.11 -14.69
CA SER A 222 -18.74 -2.90 -13.36
C SER A 222 -18.88 -1.45 -12.88
N GLN A 223 -18.77 -0.48 -13.79
CA GLN A 223 -18.96 0.94 -13.46
C GLN A 223 -20.40 1.21 -12.99
N MET A 224 -21.40 0.65 -13.67
CA MET A 224 -22.81 0.84 -13.31
C MET A 224 -23.14 0.18 -11.97
N LYS A 225 -22.56 -0.99 -11.68
CA LYS A 225 -22.86 -1.74 -10.45
C LYS A 225 -22.13 -1.22 -9.21
N LEU A 226 -20.85 -0.88 -9.35
CA LEU A 226 -20.00 -0.45 -8.23
C LEU A 226 -19.94 1.07 -8.07
N ASN A 227 -20.45 1.82 -9.04
CA ASN A 227 -20.31 3.28 -9.13
C ASN A 227 -18.83 3.74 -9.04
N ILE A 228 -17.91 2.90 -9.54
CA ILE A 228 -16.46 3.12 -9.52
C ILE A 228 -15.93 2.91 -10.94
N ASN A 229 -15.09 3.83 -11.40
CA ASN A 229 -14.46 3.73 -12.71
C ASN A 229 -13.60 2.46 -12.79
N PRO A 230 -13.67 1.63 -13.83
CA PRO A 230 -12.82 0.44 -13.96
C PRO A 230 -11.31 0.73 -13.88
N LYS A 231 -10.88 1.95 -14.23
CA LYS A 231 -9.49 2.41 -14.11
C LYS A 231 -9.04 2.59 -12.66
N ALA A 232 -9.97 2.71 -11.72
CA ALA A 232 -9.72 2.76 -10.29
C ALA A 232 -9.13 1.45 -9.77
N PHE A 233 -9.40 0.31 -10.43
CA PHE A 233 -8.94 -1.01 -9.99
C PHE A 233 -7.51 -1.26 -10.48
N PHE A 234 -6.53 -0.81 -9.71
CA PHE A 234 -5.11 -0.93 -10.02
C PHE A 234 -4.59 -2.33 -9.68
N MET A 235 -4.03 -3.02 -10.67
CA MET A 235 -3.47 -4.38 -10.53
C MET A 235 -4.45 -5.42 -9.95
N VAL A 236 -5.75 -5.17 -10.08
CA VAL A 236 -6.81 -6.13 -9.74
C VAL A 236 -7.26 -6.90 -10.97
N ILE A 237 -7.53 -6.19 -12.06
CA ILE A 237 -8.03 -6.73 -13.35
C ILE A 237 -7.22 -7.95 -13.86
N PRO A 238 -5.86 -7.95 -13.83
CA PRO A 238 -5.09 -9.09 -14.32
C PRO A 238 -5.35 -10.40 -13.57
N PHE A 239 -5.84 -10.34 -12.33
CA PHE A 239 -6.04 -11.50 -11.47
C PHE A 239 -7.51 -11.96 -11.42
N ILE A 240 -8.48 -11.13 -11.82
CA ILE A 240 -9.93 -11.41 -11.64
C ILE A 240 -10.37 -12.74 -12.25
N LYS A 241 -9.88 -13.07 -13.45
CA LYS A 241 -10.24 -14.33 -14.11
C LYS A 241 -9.70 -15.55 -13.36
N ASP A 242 -8.53 -15.44 -12.77
CA ASP A 242 -7.91 -16.52 -12.02
C ASP A 242 -8.56 -16.68 -10.65
N ILE A 243 -8.86 -15.57 -9.97
CA ILE A 243 -9.61 -15.56 -8.70
C ILE A 243 -10.97 -16.22 -8.88
N ARG A 244 -11.73 -15.86 -9.92
CA ARG A 244 -13.02 -16.49 -10.22
C ARG A 244 -12.90 -17.99 -10.44
N ARG A 245 -11.88 -18.43 -11.19
CA ARG A 245 -11.64 -19.86 -11.42
C ARG A 245 -11.29 -20.59 -10.13
N TRP A 246 -10.40 -20.02 -9.32
CA TRP A 246 -9.97 -20.59 -8.05
C TRP A 246 -11.13 -20.73 -7.06
N VAL A 247 -11.92 -19.67 -6.91
CA VAL A 247 -13.14 -19.65 -6.08
C VAL A 247 -14.12 -20.74 -6.49
N ASN A 248 -14.40 -20.88 -7.79
CA ASN A 248 -15.36 -21.88 -8.28
C ASN A 248 -14.86 -23.32 -8.03
N GLN A 249 -13.55 -23.56 -8.11
CA GLN A 249 -12.95 -24.85 -7.80
C GLN A 249 -13.09 -25.19 -6.32
N GLU A 250 -12.75 -24.27 -5.42
CA GLU A 250 -12.89 -24.48 -3.98
C GLU A 250 -14.36 -24.70 -3.58
N HIS A 251 -15.29 -23.94 -4.18
CA HIS A 251 -16.72 -24.13 -3.95
C HIS A 251 -17.17 -25.53 -4.37
N SER A 252 -16.73 -26.05 -5.52
CA SER A 252 -17.05 -27.41 -5.98
C SER A 252 -16.50 -28.52 -5.07
N MET A 253 -15.32 -28.31 -4.48
CA MET A 253 -14.69 -29.28 -3.56
C MET A 253 -15.40 -29.31 -2.20
N SER A 254 -15.86 -28.15 -1.72
CA SER A 254 -16.65 -28.07 -0.49
C SER A 254 -18.04 -28.71 -0.62
N THR A 255 -18.66 -28.65 -1.80
CA THR A 255 -19.96 -29.29 -2.06
C THR A 255 -19.86 -30.80 -2.29
N SER A 256 -18.72 -31.30 -2.76
CA SER A 256 -18.53 -32.73 -3.07
C SER A 256 -18.19 -33.58 -1.82
N SER A 257 -17.79 -32.94 -0.71
CA SER A 257 -17.46 -33.60 0.56
C SER A 257 -18.64 -33.72 1.53
N ASN A 258 -19.79 -33.11 1.23
CA ASN A 258 -21.01 -33.13 2.06
C ASN A 258 -22.20 -33.84 1.36
N GLY A 259 -21.92 -34.83 0.51
CA GLY A 259 -22.96 -35.61 -0.16
C GLY A 259 -23.65 -36.60 0.78
N ASP A 260 -24.55 -36.12 1.65
CA ASP A 260 -25.86 -36.74 1.87
C ASP A 260 -26.83 -35.79 2.60
N SER A 261 -28.04 -35.69 2.03
CA SER A 261 -29.26 -34.99 2.47
C SER A 261 -29.41 -33.46 2.26
N ASP A 262 -30.19 -33.14 1.22
CA ASP A 262 -31.25 -32.13 1.12
C ASP A 262 -31.10 -30.77 1.86
N ASN A 263 -30.84 -29.69 1.11
CA ASN A 263 -31.73 -28.52 1.10
C ASN A 263 -31.35 -27.45 0.06
N ALA A 264 -32.21 -27.26 -0.95
CA ALA A 264 -32.17 -26.10 -1.86
C ALA A 264 -32.62 -24.78 -1.18
N ASN A 265 -32.98 -24.80 0.12
CA ASN A 265 -33.44 -23.64 0.87
C ASN A 265 -32.32 -22.87 1.61
N ASP A 266 -31.14 -23.46 1.81
CA ASP A 266 -30.09 -22.82 2.63
C ASP A 266 -29.31 -21.75 1.84
N LYS A 267 -29.10 -21.97 0.52
CA LYS A 267 -28.39 -21.01 -0.34
C LYS A 267 -29.06 -19.64 -0.45
N ASN A 268 -30.40 -19.57 -0.38
CA ASN A 268 -31.13 -18.31 -0.41
C ASN A 268 -31.10 -17.56 0.94
N HIS A 269 -30.97 -18.27 2.07
CA HIS A 269 -30.91 -17.65 3.38
C HIS A 269 -29.54 -16.99 3.63
N TYR A 270 -28.45 -17.66 3.26
CA TYR A 270 -27.09 -17.11 3.36
C TYR A 270 -26.87 -15.91 2.42
N HIS A 271 -27.36 -15.98 1.17
CA HIS A 271 -27.24 -14.88 0.21
C HIS A 271 -28.01 -13.64 0.69
N HIS A 272 -29.22 -13.82 1.25
CA HIS A 272 -30.01 -12.70 1.77
C HIS A 272 -29.41 -12.09 3.06
N TYR A 273 -28.94 -12.93 3.99
CA TYR A 273 -28.30 -12.48 5.24
C TYR A 273 -27.00 -11.70 4.96
N HIS A 274 -26.13 -12.20 4.08
CA HIS A 274 -24.87 -11.55 3.75
C HIS A 274 -25.04 -10.28 2.92
N GLN A 275 -26.05 -10.21 2.04
CA GLN A 275 -26.35 -8.98 1.29
C GLN A 275 -26.81 -7.85 2.22
N GLN A 276 -27.54 -8.16 3.29
CA GLN A 276 -27.91 -7.18 4.33
C GLN A 276 -26.69 -6.71 5.14
N HIS A 277 -25.83 -7.63 5.58
CA HIS A 277 -24.62 -7.28 6.34
C HIS A 277 -23.58 -6.51 5.52
N TYR A 278 -23.45 -6.82 4.23
CA TYR A 278 -22.61 -6.08 3.29
C TYR A 278 -23.10 -4.64 3.10
N GLN A 279 -24.41 -4.44 2.92
CA GLN A 279 -25.01 -3.10 2.87
C GLN A 279 -24.81 -2.34 4.18
N GLN A 280 -24.86 -3.02 5.33
CA GLN A 280 -24.63 -2.43 6.64
C GLN A 280 -23.16 -2.02 6.86
N TYR A 281 -22.20 -2.82 6.39
CA TYR A 281 -20.77 -2.47 6.39
C TYR A 281 -20.48 -1.24 5.50
N GLN A 282 -21.07 -1.17 4.31
CA GLN A 282 -20.93 0.00 3.41
C GLN A 282 -21.51 1.29 4.00
N GLN A 283 -22.59 1.19 4.77
CA GLN A 283 -23.18 2.32 5.49
C GLN A 283 -22.38 2.74 6.74
N GLN A 284 -21.64 1.81 7.37
CA GLN A 284 -20.76 2.12 8.51
C GLN A 284 -19.43 2.75 8.07
N SER A 285 -18.89 2.36 6.92
CA SER A 285 -17.66 2.94 6.34
C SER A 285 -17.84 4.38 5.82
N SER A 286 -19.08 4.85 5.67
CA SER A 286 -19.42 6.23 5.28
C SER A 286 -19.68 7.19 6.46
N ARG A 287 -19.54 6.72 7.71
CA ARG A 287 -19.66 7.57 8.91
C ARG A 287 -18.48 7.37 9.86
N ARG A 288 -17.48 8.27 9.79
CA ARG A 288 -16.74 8.78 10.97
C ARG A 288 -15.80 9.94 10.60
N ARG A 289 -16.01 11.08 11.27
CA ARG A 289 -15.02 12.15 11.48
C ARG A 289 -14.74 12.25 12.99
N THR A 290 -13.48 12.61 13.27
CA THR A 290 -12.86 13.18 14.48
C THR A 290 -12.76 12.35 15.77
N ALA A 291 -11.53 12.21 16.27
CA ALA A 291 -11.20 12.09 17.69
C ALA A 291 -9.79 12.63 17.98
N THR A 292 -9.69 13.47 19.01
CA THR A 292 -8.52 14.22 19.50
C THR A 292 -7.66 13.39 20.47
N TYR A 293 -6.38 13.76 20.61
CA TYR A 293 -5.27 13.03 21.26
C TYR A 293 -4.79 13.68 22.57
N HIS A 294 -4.27 12.92 23.56
CA HIS A 294 -3.41 13.44 24.66
C HIS A 294 -2.56 12.33 25.37
N GLY A 295 -1.22 12.49 25.43
CA GLY A 295 -0.34 12.03 26.54
C GLY A 295 0.73 10.94 26.26
N GLN A 296 2.03 11.31 26.31
CA GLN A 296 3.30 10.55 26.04
C GLN A 296 3.64 9.42 27.06
N THR A 297 4.58 8.46 26.91
CA THR A 297 6.07 8.50 26.68
C THR A 297 6.65 7.05 26.39
N TYR A 298 7.93 6.83 26.02
CA TYR A 298 8.34 5.85 24.96
C TYR A 298 9.74 5.11 25.02
N SER A 299 10.19 4.28 24.01
CA SER A 299 11.60 3.72 23.82
C SER A 299 11.90 2.79 22.56
N ILE A 300 13.20 2.74 22.15
CA ILE A 300 13.88 2.66 20.82
C ILE A 300 14.31 1.26 20.28
N ASN A 301 14.31 0.96 18.94
CA ASN A 301 15.12 -0.13 18.31
C ASN A 301 15.32 -0.15 16.75
N LEU A 302 16.52 0.19 16.25
CA LEU A 302 16.90 0.28 14.82
C LEU A 302 17.28 -1.02 14.11
N GLN A 303 16.27 -1.75 13.61
CA GLN A 303 16.19 -2.58 12.38
C GLN A 303 14.99 -3.56 12.42
N GLN A 304 14.15 -3.35 13.42
CA GLN A 304 12.70 -3.11 13.26
C GLN A 304 12.40 -1.78 12.51
N ASN A 305 13.43 -1.01 12.14
CA ASN A 305 13.36 0.38 11.68
C ASN A 305 13.55 0.55 10.17
N LEU A 306 12.78 -0.21 9.41
CA LEU A 306 12.16 0.31 8.19
C LEU A 306 10.72 0.78 8.45
N PHE A 307 10.07 0.27 9.50
CA PHE A 307 8.67 0.59 9.87
C PHE A 307 8.42 0.79 11.39
N GLY A 308 9.45 0.68 12.24
CA GLY A 308 9.38 1.06 13.65
C GLY A 308 9.63 2.56 13.83
N VAL A 309 8.57 3.35 13.95
CA VAL A 309 8.67 4.65 14.62
C VAL A 309 8.80 4.34 16.10
N ASP A 310 10.01 4.38 16.66
CA ASP A 310 10.11 4.61 18.09
C ASP A 310 9.64 6.03 18.33
N PRO A 311 8.54 6.23 19.05
CA PRO A 311 7.99 7.55 19.09
C PRO A 311 8.86 8.46 20.01
N GLN A 312 9.79 7.93 20.83
CA GLN A 312 10.52 8.65 21.91
C GLN A 312 11.66 9.57 21.47
N ALA A 313 12.06 9.57 20.20
CA ALA A 313 13.20 10.36 19.77
C ALA A 313 12.91 11.88 19.89
N PRO A 314 13.73 12.66 20.61
CA PRO A 314 13.49 14.09 20.79
C PRO A 314 13.69 14.83 19.47
N PRO A 315 13.01 15.99 19.29
CA PRO A 315 13.12 16.77 18.07
C PRO A 315 14.50 17.42 18.04
N PHE A 316 15.27 17.10 17.01
CA PHE A 316 16.43 17.90 16.60
C PHE A 316 16.41 18.07 15.10
#